data_AF-A0A2W2BT90-F1
#
_entry.id   AF-A0A2W2BT90-F1
#
_cell.length_a   1.000
_cell.length_b   1.000
_cell.length_c   1.000
_cell.angle_alpha   90.00
_cell.angle_beta   90.00
_cell.angle_gamma   90.00
#
_symmetry.space_group_name_H-M   'P 1'
#
loop_
_entity.id
_entity.type
_entity.pdbx_description
1 polymer ?
#
loop_
_entity_poly.entity_id
_entity_poly.type
_entity_poly.pdbx_seq_one_letter_code
_entity_poly.pdbx_strand_id
1 'polypeptide(L)'
;MVVYRFLLTPRWLGILAATLAAAAVMVLLGNWQLDRYHGRTEINERIDAGLRMDPVPLRDALPAPTGGAGTAGPAPAEEKTWTKVTVTGRYDTGNVILVRGRTLDRKVGFEVVTPLVLADGTAVLVDRGWIPPAPGGDAT
;
A
#
# COMPACT_ATOMS: atom_id res chain seq x y z
N MET A 1 53.38 31.80 -19.33
CA MET A 1 52.53 30.62 -19.01
C MET A 1 52.26 30.57 -17.51
N VAL A 2 51.42 31.45 -16.95
CA VAL A 2 50.91 31.34 -15.55
C VAL A 2 49.57 32.08 -15.43
N VAL A 3 48.54 31.68 -16.17
CA VAL A 3 47.21 32.35 -16.10
C VAL A 3 46.26 31.64 -15.11
N TYR A 4 46.53 30.38 -14.76
CA TYR A 4 45.63 29.58 -13.91
C TYR A 4 46.13 29.33 -12.48
N ARG A 5 47.29 29.85 -12.08
CA ARG A 5 47.88 29.54 -10.77
C ARG A 5 47.06 30.10 -9.59
N PHE A 6 46.19 31.08 -9.84
CA PHE A 6 45.25 31.57 -8.84
C PHE A 6 44.18 30.52 -8.48
N LEU A 7 43.84 29.60 -9.40
CA LEU A 7 42.90 28.49 -9.14
C LEU A 7 43.46 27.48 -8.13
N LEU A 8 44.79 27.43 -7.98
CA LEU A 8 45.49 26.61 -6.99
C LEU A 8 45.67 27.31 -5.64
N THR A 9 45.10 28.51 -5.46
CA THR A 9 45.10 29.16 -4.13
C THR A 9 44.13 28.45 -3.18
N PRO A 10 44.40 28.41 -1.86
CA PRO A 10 43.58 27.70 -0.89
C PRO A 10 42.09 28.07 -0.94
N ARG A 11 41.78 29.34 -1.27
CA ARG A 11 40.42 29.84 -1.42
C ARG A 11 39.67 29.18 -2.59
N TRP A 12 40.31 29.05 -3.75
CA TRP A 12 39.69 28.45 -4.93
C TRP A 12 39.58 26.93 -4.81
N LEU A 13 40.57 26.29 -4.18
CA LEU A 13 40.47 24.87 -3.82
C LEU A 13 39.34 24.60 -2.82
N GLY A 14 39.14 25.47 -1.82
CA GLY A 14 38.04 25.37 -0.88
C GLY A 14 36.67 25.54 -1.53
N ILE A 15 36.53 26.51 -2.44
CA ILE A 15 35.30 26.69 -3.23
C ILE A 15 35.02 25.46 -4.10
N LEU A 16 36.03 24.96 -4.82
CA LEU A 16 35.90 23.76 -5.65
C LEU A 16 35.48 22.55 -4.81
N ALA A 17 36.12 22.33 -3.66
CA ALA A 17 35.78 21.24 -2.75
C ALA A 17 34.33 21.37 -2.23
N ALA A 18 33.91 22.58 -1.83
CA ALA A 18 32.54 22.83 -1.39
C ALA A 18 31.52 22.59 -2.52
N THR A 19 31.83 23.01 -3.75
CA THR A 19 30.97 22.75 -4.92
C THR A 19 30.86 21.26 -5.21
N LEU A 20 31.97 20.51 -5.16
CA LEU A 20 31.94 19.06 -5.35
C LEU A 20 31.16 18.35 -4.24
N ALA A 21 31.32 18.78 -2.99
CA ALA A 21 30.54 18.26 -1.87
C ALA A 21 29.05 18.53 -2.04
N ALA A 22 28.67 19.77 -2.41
CA ALA A 22 27.27 20.12 -2.68
C ALA A 22 26.70 19.30 -3.85
N ALA A 23 27.45 19.12 -4.94
CA ALA A 23 27.05 18.30 -6.07
C ALA A 23 26.83 16.83 -5.66
N ALA A 24 27.73 16.27 -4.84
CA ALA A 24 27.57 14.91 -4.31
C ALA A 24 26.31 14.77 -3.44
N VAL A 25 26.04 15.74 -2.55
CA VAL A 25 24.82 15.77 -1.75
C VAL A 25 23.56 15.84 -2.62
N MET A 26 23.56 16.68 -3.65
CA MET A 26 22.44 16.77 -4.59
C MET A 26 22.19 15.45 -5.34
N VAL A 27 23.24 14.75 -5.77
CA VAL A 27 23.11 13.43 -6.41
C VAL A 27 22.54 12.40 -5.44
N LEU A 28 23.01 12.37 -4.19
CA LEU A 28 22.49 11.46 -3.15
C LEU A 28 21.01 11.74 -2.86
N LEU A 29 20.62 13.01 -2.77
CA LEU A 29 19.23 13.41 -2.59
C LEU A 29 18.37 13.07 -3.82
N GLY A 30 18.91 13.23 -5.03
CA GLY A 30 18.25 12.82 -6.27
C GLY A 30 17.98 11.32 -6.32
N ASN A 31 18.97 10.51 -5.95
CA ASN A 31 18.81 9.06 -5.83
C ASN A 31 17.76 8.70 -4.77
N TRP A 32 17.79 9.37 -3.60
CA TRP A 32 16.77 9.15 -2.57
C TRP A 32 15.36 9.49 -3.05
N GLN A 33 15.20 10.58 -3.81
CA GLN A 33 13.90 10.93 -4.42
C GLN A 33 13.47 9.88 -5.45
N LEU A 34 14.40 9.36 -6.25
CA LEU A 34 14.12 8.31 -7.23
C LEU A 34 13.74 6.98 -6.57
N ASP A 35 14.46 6.57 -5.53
CA ASP A 35 14.12 5.38 -4.74
C ASP A 35 12.73 5.50 -4.10
N ARG A 36 12.43 6.69 -3.55
CA ARG A 36 11.09 7.00 -3.00
C ARG A 36 10.01 6.92 -4.07
N TYR A 37 10.32 7.31 -5.31
CA TYR A 37 9.42 7.21 -6.46
C TYR A 37 9.22 5.76 -6.89
N HIS A 38 10.31 4.99 -7.09
CA HIS A 38 10.26 3.58 -7.47
C HIS A 38 9.48 2.73 -6.46
N GLY A 39 9.64 2.98 -5.15
CA GLY A 39 8.84 2.29 -4.14
C GLY A 39 7.32 2.52 -4.28
N ARG A 40 6.89 3.63 -4.89
CA ARG A 40 5.47 3.85 -5.25
C ARG A 40 5.12 3.16 -6.56
N THR A 41 6.02 3.15 -7.53
CA THR A 41 5.81 2.54 -8.85
C THR A 41 5.68 1.02 -8.76
N GLU A 42 6.51 0.32 -7.97
CA GLU A 42 6.45 -1.13 -7.83
C GLU A 42 5.09 -1.62 -7.29
N ILE A 43 4.51 -0.90 -6.32
CA ILE A 43 3.17 -1.23 -5.80
C ILE A 43 2.12 -1.03 -6.89
N ASN A 44 2.18 0.08 -7.61
CA ASN A 44 1.25 0.37 -8.69
C ASN A 44 1.35 -0.68 -9.80
N GLU A 45 2.56 -1.06 -10.21
CA GLU A 45 2.78 -2.11 -11.21
C GLU A 45 2.24 -3.47 -10.75
N ARG A 46 2.39 -3.84 -9.47
CA ARG A 46 1.78 -5.06 -8.91
C ARG A 46 0.25 -5.01 -8.93
N ILE A 47 -0.34 -3.88 -8.55
CA ILE A 47 -1.80 -3.66 -8.65
C ILE A 47 -2.27 -3.80 -10.09
N ASP A 48 -1.58 -3.13 -11.01
CA ASP A 48 -1.87 -3.11 -12.44
C ASP A 48 -1.75 -4.50 -13.08
N ALA A 49 -0.70 -5.25 -12.73
CA ALA A 49 -0.52 -6.63 -13.16
C ALA A 49 -1.64 -7.53 -12.60
N GLY A 50 -1.96 -7.39 -11.30
CA GLY A 50 -3.07 -8.08 -10.64
C GLY A 50 -4.41 -7.81 -11.31
N LEU A 51 -4.68 -6.55 -11.68
CA LEU A 51 -5.90 -6.13 -12.38
C LEU A 51 -6.00 -6.69 -13.80
N ARG A 52 -4.88 -6.94 -14.49
CA ARG A 52 -4.85 -7.49 -15.86
C ARG A 52 -4.89 -9.03 -15.91
N MET A 53 -4.46 -9.72 -14.85
CA MET A 53 -4.49 -11.20 -14.79
C MET A 53 -5.91 -11.75 -14.75
N ASP A 54 -6.12 -12.99 -15.19
CA ASP A 54 -7.40 -13.68 -14.95
C ASP A 54 -7.55 -14.03 -13.47
N PRO A 55 -8.76 -13.93 -12.89
CA PRO A 55 -8.98 -14.28 -11.49
C PRO A 55 -8.65 -15.75 -11.20
N VAL A 56 -7.86 -16.00 -10.15
CA VAL A 56 -7.53 -17.36 -9.69
C VAL A 56 -8.43 -17.79 -8.53
N PRO A 57 -8.64 -19.09 -8.28
CA PRO A 57 -9.32 -19.54 -7.06
C PRO A 57 -8.66 -18.98 -5.79
N LEU A 58 -9.46 -18.52 -4.81
CA LEU A 58 -8.95 -17.90 -3.56
C LEU A 58 -7.88 -18.75 -2.85
N ARG A 59 -8.10 -20.07 -2.79
CA ARG A 59 -7.18 -21.06 -2.19
C ARG A 59 -5.76 -21.05 -2.77
N ASP A 60 -5.58 -20.56 -3.99
CA ASP A 60 -4.28 -20.50 -4.67
C ASP A 60 -3.52 -19.18 -4.36
N ALA A 61 -4.22 -18.21 -3.76
CA ALA A 61 -3.68 -16.90 -3.41
C ALA A 61 -3.57 -16.68 -1.89
N LEU A 62 -4.45 -17.31 -1.10
CA LEU A 62 -4.52 -17.16 0.34
C LEU A 62 -4.71 -18.52 1.03
N PRO A 63 -3.81 -18.91 1.96
CA PRO A 63 -4.00 -20.10 2.77
C PRO A 63 -5.25 -20.00 3.65
N ALA A 64 -5.96 -21.11 3.80
CA ALA A 64 -7.11 -21.18 4.71
C ALA A 64 -6.67 -20.98 6.18
N PRO A 65 -7.50 -20.38 7.04
CA PRO A 65 -7.24 -20.32 8.48
C PRO A 65 -7.11 -21.73 9.06
N THR A 66 -6.10 -21.95 9.91
CA THR A 66 -5.85 -23.26 10.55
C THR A 66 -6.21 -23.28 12.03
N GLY A 67 -6.67 -22.16 12.60
CA GLY A 67 -7.09 -22.08 14.00
C GLY A 67 -8.56 -22.41 14.21
N GLY A 68 -9.03 -22.24 15.45
CA GLY A 68 -10.45 -22.43 15.79
C GLY A 68 -11.37 -21.32 15.26
N ALA A 69 -12.67 -21.46 15.49
CA ALA A 69 -13.65 -20.46 15.09
C ALA A 69 -13.27 -19.05 15.60
N GLY A 70 -13.34 -18.06 14.72
CA GLY A 70 -12.99 -16.66 15.03
C GLY A 70 -11.49 -16.34 14.97
N THR A 71 -10.62 -17.29 14.62
CA THR A 71 -9.21 -16.98 14.37
C THR A 71 -8.99 -16.48 12.94
N ALA A 72 -8.21 -15.41 12.81
CA ALA A 72 -7.78 -14.91 11.52
C ALA A 72 -6.76 -15.86 10.89
N GLY A 73 -6.86 -16.05 9.57
CA GLY A 73 -5.82 -16.74 8.80
C GLY A 73 -4.53 -15.90 8.68
N PRO A 74 -3.46 -16.51 8.15
CA PRO A 74 -2.24 -15.76 7.85
C PRO A 74 -2.51 -14.68 6.80
N ALA A 75 -1.74 -13.59 6.83
CA ALA A 75 -1.74 -12.60 5.75
C ALA A 75 -1.29 -13.26 4.43
N PRO A 76 -1.76 -12.76 3.27
CA PRO A 76 -1.25 -13.22 1.98
C PRO A 76 0.27 -12.97 1.89
N ALA A 77 0.95 -13.84 1.15
CA ALA A 77 2.34 -13.58 0.76
C ALA A 77 2.42 -12.26 -0.03
N GLU A 78 3.56 -11.57 0.06
CA GLU A 78 3.71 -10.24 -0.55
C GLU A 78 3.46 -10.28 -2.06
N GLU A 79 3.90 -11.35 -2.73
CA GLU A 79 3.73 -11.60 -4.16
C GLU A 79 2.28 -11.91 -4.56
N LYS A 80 1.45 -12.33 -3.60
CA LYS A 80 0.03 -12.62 -3.80
C LYS A 80 -0.86 -11.43 -3.46
N THR A 81 -0.32 -10.38 -2.86
CA THR A 81 -1.07 -9.15 -2.58
C THR A 81 -1.51 -8.52 -3.90
N TRP A 82 -2.76 -8.00 -3.95
CA TRP A 82 -3.40 -7.45 -5.17
C TRP A 82 -3.78 -8.49 -6.26
N THR A 83 -3.73 -9.79 -5.96
CA THR A 83 -4.20 -10.82 -6.88
C THR A 83 -5.73 -10.82 -6.97
N LYS A 84 -6.29 -10.80 -8.20
CA LYS A 84 -7.72 -11.03 -8.39
C LYS A 84 -8.06 -12.49 -8.10
N VAL A 85 -9.10 -12.68 -7.30
CA VAL A 85 -9.52 -14.02 -6.87
C VAL A 85 -11.00 -14.28 -7.15
N THR A 86 -11.34 -15.54 -7.37
CA THR A 86 -12.71 -16.04 -7.43
C THR A 86 -13.00 -16.89 -6.19
N VAL A 87 -14.12 -16.60 -5.53
CA VAL A 87 -14.64 -17.36 -4.40
C VAL A 87 -16.16 -17.38 -4.46
N THR A 88 -16.77 -18.45 -3.95
CA THR A 88 -18.22 -18.60 -3.86
C THR A 88 -18.59 -18.91 -2.41
N GLY A 89 -19.65 -18.28 -1.95
CA GLY A 89 -20.15 -18.44 -0.59
C GLY A 89 -21.47 -17.70 -0.42
N ARG A 90 -21.92 -17.59 0.82
CA ARG A 90 -23.13 -16.86 1.19
C ARG A 90 -22.76 -15.72 2.12
N TYR A 91 -23.23 -14.51 1.80
CA TYR A 91 -23.04 -13.38 2.71
C TYR A 91 -23.83 -13.58 4.00
N ASP A 92 -23.17 -13.35 5.12
CA ASP A 92 -23.77 -13.29 6.43
C ASP A 92 -24.18 -11.85 6.75
N THR A 93 -25.39 -11.49 6.33
CA THR A 93 -25.96 -10.16 6.57
C THR A 93 -26.38 -9.95 8.03
N GLY A 94 -26.33 -10.98 8.87
CA GLY A 94 -26.59 -10.85 10.32
C GLY A 94 -25.40 -10.29 11.07
N ASN A 95 -24.18 -10.47 10.54
CA ASN A 95 -22.92 -10.09 11.17
C ASN A 95 -22.16 -9.03 10.34
N VAL A 96 -22.86 -8.00 9.89
CA VAL A 96 -22.21 -6.85 9.22
C VAL A 96 -21.40 -6.05 10.23
N ILE A 97 -20.15 -5.75 9.88
CA ILE A 97 -19.22 -4.98 10.70
C ILE A 97 -19.08 -3.58 10.10
N LEU A 98 -19.31 -2.55 10.91
CA LEU A 98 -19.07 -1.16 10.54
C LEU A 98 -17.75 -0.70 11.15
N VAL A 99 -16.73 -0.52 10.32
CA VAL A 99 -15.43 -0.01 10.76
C VAL A 99 -15.50 1.51 10.80
N ARG A 100 -15.45 2.09 12.00
CA ARG A 100 -15.53 3.54 12.25
C ARG A 100 -14.24 4.27 11.88
N GLY A 101 -14.30 5.61 11.83
CA GLY A 101 -13.13 6.45 11.61
C GLY A 101 -12.56 6.41 10.19
N ARG A 102 -13.34 5.94 9.22
CA ARG A 102 -12.91 5.83 7.82
C ARG A 102 -13.20 7.12 7.07
N THR A 103 -12.17 7.76 6.53
CA THR A 103 -12.30 9.03 5.82
C THR A 103 -12.31 8.83 4.31
N LEU A 104 -13.36 9.30 3.64
CA LEU A 104 -13.47 9.37 2.19
C LEU A 104 -13.92 10.79 1.80
N ASP A 105 -13.22 11.42 0.85
CA ASP A 105 -13.53 12.79 0.37
C ASP A 105 -13.77 13.82 1.48
N ARG A 106 -12.89 13.82 2.49
CA ARG A 106 -12.94 14.71 3.68
C ARG A 106 -14.17 14.50 4.58
N LYS A 107 -14.89 13.39 4.45
CA LYS A 107 -15.98 12.98 5.34
C LYS A 107 -15.59 11.72 6.11
N VAL A 108 -15.78 11.75 7.42
CA VAL A 108 -15.63 10.56 8.28
C VAL A 108 -16.91 9.75 8.20
N GLY A 109 -16.79 8.43 8.03
CA GLY A 109 -17.90 7.48 7.93
C GLY A 109 -17.44 6.06 8.26
N PHE A 110 -18.10 5.08 7.64
CA PHE A 110 -17.91 3.67 7.97
C PHE A 110 -17.55 2.86 6.73
N GLU A 111 -16.57 1.96 6.85
CA GLU A 111 -16.45 0.83 5.91
C GLU A 111 -17.41 -0.27 6.32
N VAL A 112 -18.17 -0.78 5.35
CA VAL A 112 -19.12 -1.86 5.53
C VAL A 112 -18.43 -3.16 5.19
N VAL A 113 -18.07 -3.95 6.19
CA VAL A 113 -17.42 -5.25 6.01
C VAL A 113 -18.45 -6.34 6.26
N THR A 114 -18.69 -7.20 5.27
CA THR A 114 -19.64 -8.31 5.38
C THR A 114 -18.93 -9.64 5.19
N PRO A 115 -19.04 -10.58 6.15
CA PRO A 115 -18.49 -11.92 5.98
C PRO A 115 -19.18 -12.65 4.81
N LEU A 116 -18.38 -13.20 3.91
CA LEU A 116 -18.80 -14.20 2.94
C LEU A 116 -18.43 -15.57 3.51
N VAL A 117 -19.44 -16.36 3.89
CA VAL A 117 -19.25 -17.70 4.47
C VAL A 117 -19.10 -18.72 3.35
N LEU A 118 -18.02 -19.50 3.40
CA LEU A 118 -17.65 -20.52 2.42
C LEU A 118 -18.29 -21.86 2.80
N ALA A 119 -18.25 -22.82 1.87
CA ALA A 119 -18.81 -24.15 2.07
C ALA A 119 -18.12 -24.97 3.17
N ASP A 120 -16.87 -24.64 3.51
CA ASP A 120 -16.09 -25.27 4.58
C ASP A 120 -16.33 -24.62 5.97
N GLY A 121 -17.22 -23.63 6.05
CA GLY A 121 -17.53 -22.91 7.27
C GLY A 121 -16.55 -21.79 7.62
N THR A 122 -15.48 -21.60 6.84
CA THR A 122 -14.62 -20.41 6.95
C THR A 122 -15.32 -19.18 6.38
N ALA A 123 -14.79 -17.99 6.67
CA ALA A 123 -15.33 -16.75 6.16
C ALA A 123 -14.24 -15.85 5.58
N VAL A 124 -14.57 -15.20 4.47
CA VAL A 124 -13.78 -14.09 3.89
C VAL A 124 -14.46 -12.79 4.26
N LEU A 125 -13.74 -11.89 4.92
CA LEU A 125 -14.24 -10.55 5.17
C LEU A 125 -14.18 -9.74 3.88
N VAL A 126 -15.35 -9.38 3.36
CA VAL A 126 -15.47 -8.60 2.12
C VAL A 126 -15.82 -7.17 2.49
N ASP A 127 -14.94 -6.23 2.13
CA ASP A 127 -15.28 -4.81 2.12
C ASP A 127 -16.30 -4.54 1.01
N ARG A 128 -17.47 -4.02 1.40
CA ARG A 128 -18.60 -3.70 0.53
C ARG A 128 -18.66 -2.21 0.19
N GLY A 129 -17.71 -1.43 0.68
CA GLY A 129 -17.56 -0.01 0.42
C GLY A 129 -17.87 0.85 1.64
N TRP A 130 -17.80 2.16 1.39
CA TRP A 130 -17.93 3.19 2.40
C TRP A 130 -19.35 3.78 2.42
N ILE A 131 -19.85 4.07 3.62
CA ILE A 131 -21.10 4.82 3.81
C ILE A 131 -20.88 6.04 4.71
N PRO A 132 -21.56 7.17 4.43
CA PRO A 132 -21.55 8.31 5.33
C PRO A 132 -22.31 8.00 6.62
N PRO A 133 -22.04 8.73 7.71
CA PRO A 133 -22.85 8.66 8.92
C PRO A 133 -24.29 9.09 8.63
N ALA A 134 -25.23 8.46 9.32
CA ALA A 134 -26.61 8.91 9.33
C ALA A 134 -26.68 10.35 9.88
N PRO A 135 -27.67 11.16 9.48
CA PRO A 135 -27.88 12.48 10.06
C PRO A 135 -27.97 12.41 11.60
N GLY A 136 -27.06 13.09 12.30
CA GLY A 136 -26.97 13.06 13.77
C GLY A 136 -26.24 11.84 14.36
N GLY A 137 -25.73 10.92 13.55
CA GLY A 137 -24.86 9.83 13.96
C GLY A 137 -23.40 10.23 14.01
N ASP A 138 -22.66 9.68 14.97
CA ASP A 138 -21.21 9.88 15.10
C ASP A 138 -20.43 8.72 14.47
N ALA A 139 -19.44 9.03 13.65
CA ALA A 139 -18.54 8.10 12.98
C ALA A 139 -17.08 8.22 13.47
N THR A 140 -16.84 9.09 14.46
CA THR A 140 -15.54 9.26 15.13
C THR A 140 -15.34 8.28 16.28
#